data_AF-A0A2N2DL79-F1
#
_entry.id   AF-A0A2N2DL79-F1
#
_cell.length_a   1.000
_cell.length_b   1.000
_cell.length_c   1.000
_cell.angle_alpha   90.00
_cell.angle_beta   90.00
_cell.angle_gamma   90.00
#
_symmetry.space_group_name_H-M   'P 1'
#
loop_
_entity.id
_entity.type
_entity.pdbx_description
1 polymer ?
#
loop_
_entity_poly.entity_id
_entity_poly.type
_entity_poly.pdbx_seq_one_letter_code
_entity_poly.pdbx_strand_id
1 'polypeptide(L)'
;MNDKIRLRYIIQVLFFVMVGAITLNHSLAETGAGISWLSNASIHALCPFGGVVSVYQYFVSGTYVQKIHESSFILMWIAFVLAVGFGPVICGWVCPLGSVQEWVAGIGRRIFKHKHNNFIPYKYDRFLRYIRYFILIWVIYMVAVTSKLVFADIDPYAAMFHLFSDELAAGGLIVLAITLATSLLVERPWCKYACPYGALLGISNIFRVFKIRRNNETCINCNRCTDICPMNIEVDQGEVIRDHQCISCLKCSSEEACPVQKTVGFTIGRGGTGDAC
;
A
#
# COMPACT_ATOMS: atom_id res chain seq x y z
N MET A 1 9.84 21.99 -7.48
CA MET A 1 9.20 20.69 -7.17
C MET A 1 9.74 19.68 -8.16
N ASN A 2 10.51 18.71 -7.68
CA ASN A 2 11.32 17.77 -8.44
C ASN A 2 10.48 16.89 -9.40
N ASP A 3 11.01 16.52 -10.57
CA ASP A 3 10.22 15.90 -11.65
C ASP A 3 9.67 14.51 -11.28
N LYS A 4 10.40 13.73 -10.48
CA LYS A 4 9.97 12.40 -10.02
C LYS A 4 8.90 12.45 -8.92
N ILE A 5 8.89 13.49 -8.10
CA ILE A 5 7.81 13.75 -7.12
C ILE A 5 6.50 14.02 -7.85
N ARG A 6 6.56 14.82 -8.94
CA ARG A 6 5.40 15.06 -9.80
C ARG A 6 4.91 13.76 -10.43
N LEU A 7 5.81 12.93 -10.96
CA LEU A 7 5.44 11.66 -11.59
C LEU A 7 4.66 10.75 -10.63
N ARG A 8 5.16 10.55 -9.41
CA ARG A 8 4.47 9.71 -8.42
C ARG A 8 3.10 10.29 -8.06
N TYR A 9 3.02 11.58 -7.80
CA TYR A 9 1.74 12.23 -7.49
C TYR A 9 0.74 12.12 -8.65
N ILE A 10 1.20 12.30 -9.90
CA ILE A 10 0.38 12.13 -11.11
C ILE A 10 -0.15 10.70 -11.19
N ILE A 11 0.70 9.68 -10.99
CA ILE A 11 0.28 8.27 -11.00
C ILE A 11 -0.78 8.03 -9.91
N GLN A 12 -0.55 8.51 -8.68
CA GLN A 12 -1.49 8.36 -7.58
C GLN A 12 -2.86 8.97 -7.88
N VAL A 13 -2.89 10.19 -8.43
CA VAL A 13 -4.13 10.87 -8.82
C VAL A 13 -4.82 10.14 -9.98
N LEU A 14 -4.07 9.74 -11.00
CA LEU A 14 -4.59 9.03 -12.17
C LEU A 14 -5.28 7.73 -11.75
N PHE A 15 -4.63 6.90 -10.92
CA PHE A 15 -5.22 5.65 -10.44
C PHE A 15 -6.40 5.89 -9.50
N PHE A 16 -6.34 6.91 -8.63
CA PHE A 16 -7.47 7.27 -7.77
C PHE A 16 -8.71 7.65 -8.60
N VAL A 17 -8.55 8.52 -9.61
CA VAL A 17 -9.63 8.95 -10.51
C VAL A 17 -10.14 7.78 -11.35
N MET A 18 -9.25 6.96 -11.89
CA MET A 18 -9.63 5.79 -12.70
C MET A 18 -10.47 4.79 -11.91
N VAL A 19 -10.04 4.43 -10.69
CA VAL A 19 -10.78 3.48 -9.83
C VAL A 19 -12.12 4.09 -9.38
N GLY A 20 -12.13 5.38 -9.06
CA GLY A 20 -13.36 6.10 -8.74
C GLY A 20 -14.36 6.12 -9.91
N ALA A 21 -13.88 6.37 -11.12
CA ALA A 21 -14.72 6.37 -12.33
C ALA A 21 -15.30 4.98 -12.64
N ILE A 22 -14.50 3.91 -12.50
CA ILE A 22 -14.96 2.52 -12.66
C ILE A 22 -16.06 2.20 -11.64
N THR A 23 -15.85 2.59 -10.38
CA THR A 23 -16.81 2.36 -9.29
C THR A 23 -18.12 3.09 -9.54
N LEU A 24 -18.05 4.37 -9.93
CA LEU A 24 -19.21 5.18 -10.28
C LEU A 24 -19.97 4.57 -11.48
N ASN A 25 -19.25 4.10 -12.51
CA ASN A 25 -19.90 3.48 -13.67
C ASN A 25 -20.59 2.16 -13.31
N HIS A 26 -20.03 1.37 -12.40
CA HIS A 26 -20.68 0.16 -11.90
C HIS A 26 -22.01 0.50 -11.21
N SER A 27 -22.03 1.50 -10.33
CA SER A 27 -23.26 1.97 -9.68
C SER A 27 -24.27 2.59 -10.67
N LEU A 28 -23.79 3.33 -11.69
CA LEU A 28 -24.63 3.87 -12.76
C LEU A 28 -25.20 2.78 -13.68
N ALA A 29 -24.45 1.69 -13.90
CA ALA A 29 -24.91 0.55 -14.66
C ALA A 29 -26.06 -0.18 -13.93
N GLU A 30 -26.01 -0.27 -12.60
CA GLU A 30 -27.11 -0.83 -11.80
C GLU A 30 -28.41 0.00 -11.89
N THR A 31 -28.29 1.31 -12.09
CA THR A 31 -29.42 2.24 -12.26
C THR A 31 -29.86 2.44 -13.73
N GLY A 32 -29.25 1.71 -14.67
CA GLY A 32 -29.61 1.73 -16.10
C GLY A 32 -28.99 2.87 -16.93
N ALA A 33 -28.07 3.65 -16.36
CA ALA A 33 -27.36 4.76 -17.02
C ALA A 33 -25.86 4.47 -17.26
N GLY A 34 -25.47 3.19 -17.26
CA GLY A 34 -24.07 2.77 -17.40
C GLY A 34 -23.46 3.11 -18.75
N ILE A 35 -22.21 3.60 -18.74
CA ILE A 35 -21.43 3.88 -19.95
C ILE A 35 -20.80 2.56 -20.42
N SER A 36 -21.09 2.15 -21.65
CA SER A 36 -20.66 0.86 -22.21
C SER A 36 -19.15 0.72 -22.47
N TRP A 37 -18.43 1.85 -22.59
CA TRP A 37 -16.97 1.87 -22.83
C TRP A 37 -16.14 1.83 -21.53
N LEU A 38 -16.75 2.12 -20.38
CA LEU A 38 -16.07 2.00 -19.10
C LEU A 38 -16.29 0.59 -18.52
N SER A 39 -15.25 0.01 -17.93
CA SER A 39 -15.35 -1.31 -17.29
C SER A 39 -16.39 -1.27 -16.15
N ASN A 40 -17.28 -2.26 -16.10
CA ASN A 40 -18.22 -2.49 -14.99
C ASN A 40 -17.64 -3.45 -13.94
N ALA A 41 -16.32 -3.59 -13.88
CA ALA A 41 -15.67 -4.50 -12.95
C ALA A 41 -16.01 -4.12 -11.49
N SER A 42 -16.32 -5.14 -10.68
CA SER A 42 -16.60 -4.97 -9.26
C SER A 42 -15.40 -4.37 -8.52
N ILE A 43 -15.65 -3.61 -7.47
CA ILE A 43 -14.62 -2.98 -6.61
C ILE A 43 -13.61 -4.01 -6.07
N HIS A 44 -14.08 -5.25 -5.87
CA HIS A 44 -13.28 -6.39 -5.44
C HIS A 44 -12.32 -6.92 -6.52
N ALA A 45 -12.61 -6.70 -7.80
CA ALA A 45 -11.71 -7.05 -8.89
C ALA A 45 -10.46 -6.16 -8.91
N LEU A 46 -10.58 -4.90 -8.47
CA LEU A 46 -9.48 -3.92 -8.47
C LEU A 46 -8.52 -4.09 -7.28
N CYS A 47 -8.92 -4.84 -6.25
CA CYS A 47 -8.06 -5.18 -5.12
C CYS A 47 -7.41 -6.57 -5.32
N PRO A 48 -6.10 -6.65 -5.62
CA PRO A 48 -5.39 -7.92 -5.82
C PRO A 48 -5.40 -8.85 -4.58
N PHE A 49 -5.82 -8.37 -3.41
CA PHE A 49 -6.03 -9.20 -2.21
C PHE A 49 -7.14 -10.24 -2.41
N GLY A 50 -8.21 -9.93 -3.16
CA GLY A 50 -9.29 -10.86 -3.43
C GLY A 50 -8.82 -12.13 -4.13
N GLY A 51 -7.83 -12.00 -5.04
CA GLY A 51 -7.20 -13.15 -5.69
C GLY A 51 -6.47 -14.08 -4.70
N VAL A 52 -5.73 -13.52 -3.74
CA VAL A 52 -4.99 -14.32 -2.75
C VAL A 52 -5.93 -15.14 -1.87
N VAL A 53 -7.01 -14.52 -1.39
CA VAL A 53 -8.02 -15.20 -0.57
C VAL A 53 -8.75 -16.28 -1.38
N SER A 54 -9.02 -16.02 -2.67
CA SER A 54 -9.64 -16.99 -3.58
C SER A 54 -8.78 -18.23 -3.79
N VAL A 55 -7.46 -18.04 -3.97
CA VAL A 55 -6.51 -19.16 -4.10
C VAL A 55 -6.51 -20.01 -2.83
N TYR A 56 -6.47 -19.40 -1.65
CA TYR A 56 -6.50 -20.13 -0.39
C TYR A 56 -7.80 -20.94 -0.23
N GLN A 57 -8.95 -20.35 -0.55
CA GLN A 57 -10.24 -21.04 -0.47
C GLN A 57 -10.36 -22.19 -1.48
N TYR A 58 -9.78 -22.05 -2.67
CA TYR A 58 -9.70 -23.14 -3.63
C TYR A 58 -8.92 -24.34 -3.07
N PHE A 59 -7.76 -24.10 -2.43
CA PHE A 59 -6.93 -25.16 -1.86
C PHE A 59 -7.54 -25.82 -0.61
N VAL A 60 -8.23 -25.06 0.24
CA VAL A 60 -8.78 -25.58 1.51
C VAL A 60 -10.18 -26.17 1.34
N SER A 61 -11.04 -25.52 0.56
CA SER A 61 -12.47 -25.81 0.52
C SER A 61 -12.95 -26.36 -0.82
N GLY A 62 -12.07 -26.47 -1.84
CA GLY A 62 -12.41 -26.96 -3.18
C GLY A 62 -13.47 -26.11 -3.91
N THR A 63 -13.80 -24.93 -3.39
CA THR A 63 -14.87 -24.07 -3.87
C THR A 63 -14.30 -22.74 -4.35
N TYR A 64 -14.77 -22.28 -5.52
CA TYR A 64 -14.51 -20.92 -5.97
C TYR A 64 -15.51 -19.97 -5.31
N VAL A 65 -15.03 -18.79 -4.87
CA VAL A 65 -15.94 -17.69 -4.53
C VAL A 65 -16.63 -17.27 -5.83
N GLN A 66 -17.92 -17.58 -5.99
CA GLN A 66 -18.66 -17.36 -7.24
C GLN A 66 -18.74 -15.89 -7.71
N LYS A 67 -18.27 -14.92 -6.90
CA LYS A 67 -18.24 -13.49 -7.23
C LYS A 67 -16.86 -12.96 -7.68
N ILE A 68 -15.83 -13.80 -7.80
CA ILE A 68 -14.47 -13.35 -8.12
C ILE A 68 -14.11 -13.80 -9.54
N HIS A 69 -14.15 -12.83 -10.46
CA HIS A 69 -13.84 -12.99 -11.88
C HIS A 69 -12.39 -13.46 -12.14
N GLU A 70 -12.14 -14.07 -13.30
CA GLU A 70 -10.80 -14.43 -13.82
C GLU A 70 -9.79 -13.26 -13.75
N SER A 71 -10.28 -12.02 -13.85
CA SER A 71 -9.48 -10.79 -13.77
C SER A 71 -8.76 -10.61 -12.44
N SER A 72 -9.31 -11.06 -11.31
CA SER A 72 -8.66 -10.97 -10.00
C SER A 72 -7.42 -11.85 -9.89
N PHE A 73 -7.40 -12.99 -10.58
CA PHE A 73 -6.22 -13.86 -10.64
C PHE A 73 -5.08 -13.19 -11.41
N ILE A 74 -5.39 -12.57 -12.55
CA ILE A 74 -4.40 -11.86 -13.37
C ILE A 74 -3.75 -10.72 -12.57
N LEU A 75 -4.57 -9.90 -11.89
CA LEU A 75 -4.07 -8.78 -11.08
C LEU A 75 -3.25 -9.24 -9.88
N MET A 76 -3.63 -10.36 -9.24
CA MET A 76 -2.83 -10.97 -8.18
C MET A 76 -1.46 -11.41 -8.70
N TRP A 77 -1.40 -12.08 -9.85
CA TRP A 77 -0.13 -12.50 -10.46
C TRP A 77 0.76 -11.32 -10.81
N ILE A 78 0.21 -10.28 -11.44
CA ILE A 78 0.94 -9.05 -11.75
C ILE A 78 1.48 -8.43 -10.46
N ALA A 79 0.64 -8.31 -9.42
CA ALA A 79 1.04 -7.75 -8.14
C ALA A 79 2.12 -8.58 -7.45
N PHE A 80 2.03 -9.90 -7.52
CA PHE A 80 3.02 -10.81 -6.97
C PHE A 80 4.36 -10.70 -7.71
N VAL A 81 4.36 -10.71 -9.04
CA VAL A 81 5.57 -10.54 -9.86
C VAL A 81 6.23 -9.20 -9.58
N LEU A 82 5.45 -8.12 -9.51
CA LEU A 82 5.96 -6.79 -9.14
C LEU A 82 6.52 -6.77 -7.72
N ALA A 83 5.88 -7.46 -6.77
CA ALA A 83 6.36 -7.58 -5.40
C ALA A 83 7.69 -8.34 -5.31
N VAL A 84 7.81 -9.47 -6.01
CA VAL A 84 9.06 -10.24 -6.09
C VAL A 84 10.16 -9.45 -6.82
N GLY A 85 9.80 -8.65 -7.82
CA GLY A 85 10.75 -7.78 -8.52
C GLY A 85 11.22 -6.62 -7.63
N PHE A 86 10.31 -5.70 -7.33
CA PHE A 86 10.61 -4.37 -6.77
C PHE A 86 10.19 -4.22 -5.29
N GLY A 87 9.58 -5.22 -4.67
CA GLY A 87 8.88 -5.09 -3.40
C GLY A 87 7.46 -4.51 -3.58
N PRO A 88 6.77 -4.12 -2.49
CA PRO A 88 5.37 -3.66 -2.49
C PRO A 88 5.10 -2.31 -3.19
N VAL A 89 5.57 -2.13 -4.42
CA VAL A 89 5.51 -0.89 -5.20
C VAL A 89 4.08 -0.42 -5.46
N ILE A 90 3.13 -1.36 -5.60
CA ILE A 90 1.70 -1.05 -5.75
C ILE A 90 1.19 -0.28 -4.54
N CYS A 91 1.60 -0.66 -3.32
CA CYS A 91 1.20 0.05 -2.10
C CYS A 91 1.76 1.48 -2.05
N GLY A 92 2.94 1.72 -2.62
CA GLY A 92 3.58 3.05 -2.66
C GLY A 92 3.03 3.98 -3.75
N TRP A 93 2.75 3.44 -4.93
CA TRP A 93 2.51 4.22 -6.16
C TRP A 93 1.07 4.18 -6.66
N VAL A 94 0.38 3.05 -6.49
CA VAL A 94 -0.89 2.79 -7.18
C VAL A 94 -2.08 2.78 -6.23
N CYS A 95 -1.90 2.26 -5.01
CA CYS A 95 -2.99 2.04 -4.05
C CYS A 95 -3.76 3.34 -3.70
N PRO A 96 -5.05 3.46 -4.08
CA PRO A 96 -5.86 4.65 -3.81
C PRO A 96 -5.96 5.01 -2.33
N LEU A 97 -6.23 4.03 -1.46
CA LEU A 97 -6.31 4.25 0.00
C LEU A 97 -4.97 4.72 0.58
N GLY A 98 -3.85 4.20 0.07
CA GLY A 98 -2.52 4.65 0.48
C GLY A 98 -2.25 6.10 0.05
N SER A 99 -2.67 6.48 -1.15
CA SER A 99 -2.57 7.84 -1.68
C SER A 99 -3.40 8.83 -0.88
N VAL A 100 -4.66 8.49 -0.56
CA VAL A 100 -5.53 9.34 0.26
C VAL A 100 -4.93 9.55 1.66
N GLN A 101 -4.46 8.49 2.32
CA GLN A 101 -3.79 8.62 3.62
C GLN A 101 -2.54 9.52 3.53
N GLU A 102 -1.79 9.47 2.44
CA GLU A 102 -0.62 10.32 2.21
C GLU A 102 -0.98 11.79 1.96
N TRP A 103 -2.07 12.06 1.24
CA TRP A 103 -2.58 13.41 1.02
C TRP A 103 -3.11 14.01 2.33
N VAL A 104 -3.86 13.23 3.11
CA VAL A 104 -4.33 13.62 4.45
C VAL A 104 -3.16 13.85 5.40
N ALA A 105 -2.14 12.99 5.37
CA ALA A 105 -0.90 13.21 6.10
C ALA A 105 -0.15 14.48 5.64
N GLY A 106 -0.24 14.84 4.36
CA GLY A 106 0.26 16.12 3.85
C GLY A 106 -0.41 17.33 4.52
N ILE A 107 -1.73 17.28 4.74
CA ILE A 107 -2.49 18.28 5.50
C ILE A 107 -2.05 18.24 6.96
N GLY A 108 -1.97 17.05 7.56
CA GLY A 108 -1.49 16.83 8.92
C GLY A 108 -0.10 17.41 9.19
N ARG A 109 0.85 17.28 8.24
CA ARG A 109 2.19 17.88 8.32
C ARG A 109 2.15 19.40 8.40
N ARG A 110 1.22 20.05 7.69
CA ARG A 110 1.08 21.51 7.74
C ARG A 110 0.50 21.97 9.08
N ILE A 111 -0.41 21.19 9.66
CA ILE A 111 -1.09 21.50 10.92
C ILE A 111 -0.19 21.19 12.13
N PHE A 112 0.35 19.97 12.21
CA PHE A 112 1.08 19.46 13.38
C PHE A 112 2.61 19.56 13.28
N LYS A 113 3.16 20.00 12.14
CA LYS A 113 4.59 20.25 11.89
C LYS A 113 5.48 19.12 12.41
N HIS A 114 6.40 19.41 13.33
CA HIS A 114 7.39 18.46 13.85
C HIS A 114 6.82 17.31 14.68
N LYS A 115 5.56 17.40 15.14
CA LYS A 115 4.89 16.30 15.85
C LYS A 115 4.28 15.28 14.89
N HIS A 116 4.07 15.64 13.62
CA HIS A 116 3.52 14.74 12.63
C HIS A 116 4.48 13.57 12.38
N ASN A 117 3.95 12.35 12.35
CA ASN A 117 4.68 11.08 12.19
C ASN A 117 5.63 10.68 13.35
N ASN A 118 5.82 11.56 14.34
CA ASN A 118 6.54 11.32 15.60
C ASN A 118 5.61 11.27 16.83
N PHE A 119 4.29 11.32 16.63
CA PHE A 119 3.30 11.30 17.71
C PHE A 119 3.34 10.00 18.53
N ILE A 120 3.63 8.87 17.86
CA ILE A 120 3.79 7.56 18.49
C ILE A 120 5.29 7.32 18.71
N PRO A 121 5.76 7.10 19.95
CA PRO A 121 7.16 6.81 20.21
C PRO A 121 7.62 5.55 19.46
N TYR A 122 8.86 5.57 18.96
CA TYR A 122 9.39 4.52 18.08
C TYR A 122 9.26 3.09 18.62
N LYS A 123 9.36 2.89 19.94
CA LYS A 123 9.17 1.59 20.60
C LYS A 123 7.77 1.02 20.37
N TYR A 124 6.73 1.86 20.52
CA TYR A 124 5.35 1.46 20.29
C TYR A 124 5.09 1.27 18.80
N ASP A 125 5.57 2.19 17.95
CA ASP A 125 5.47 2.07 16.49
C ASP A 125 6.02 0.74 15.98
N ARG A 126 7.18 0.31 16.50
CA ARG A 126 7.79 -1.00 16.18
C ARG A 126 6.88 -2.18 16.57
N PHE A 127 6.21 -2.13 17.72
CA PHE A 127 5.28 -3.18 18.14
C PHE A 127 3.99 -3.16 17.30
N LEU A 128 3.38 -1.99 17.12
CA LEU A 128 2.13 -1.82 16.36
C LEU A 128 2.30 -2.28 14.90
N ARG A 129 3.49 -2.13 14.32
CA ARG A 129 3.82 -2.64 12.98
C ARG A 129 3.63 -4.15 12.81
N TYR A 130 3.64 -4.93 13.88
CA TYR A 130 3.39 -6.38 13.82
C TYR A 130 1.89 -6.73 13.89
N ILE A 131 1.02 -5.81 14.32
CA ILE A 131 -0.43 -6.04 14.41
C ILE A 131 -1.03 -6.42 13.05
N ARG A 132 -0.49 -5.91 11.94
CA ARG A 132 -0.95 -6.28 10.59
C ARG A 132 -0.77 -7.77 10.28
N TYR A 133 0.21 -8.43 10.88
CA TYR A 133 0.41 -9.88 10.74
C TYR A 133 -0.59 -10.66 11.58
N PHE A 134 -0.91 -10.16 12.77
CA PHE A 134 -2.01 -10.71 13.57
C PHE A 134 -3.33 -10.62 12.81
N ILE A 135 -3.62 -9.47 12.19
CA ILE A 135 -4.81 -9.30 11.34
C ILE A 135 -4.76 -10.23 10.13
N LEU A 136 -3.61 -10.39 9.48
CA LEU A 136 -3.46 -11.35 8.37
C LEU A 136 -3.82 -12.78 8.80
N ILE A 137 -3.27 -13.26 9.93
CA ILE A 137 -3.57 -14.60 10.47
C ILE A 137 -5.05 -14.72 10.81
N TRP A 138 -5.62 -13.69 11.44
CA TRP A 138 -7.04 -13.65 11.79
C TRP A 138 -7.94 -13.70 10.55
N VAL A 139 -7.61 -12.95 9.49
CA VAL A 139 -8.37 -12.99 8.23
C VAL A 139 -8.30 -14.36 7.57
N ILE A 140 -7.12 -14.98 7.51
CA ILE A 140 -6.96 -16.34 6.96
C ILE A 140 -7.80 -17.34 7.76
N TYR A 141 -7.78 -17.24 9.09
CA TYR A 141 -8.59 -18.10 9.97
C TYR A 141 -10.09 -17.90 9.75
N MET A 142 -10.58 -16.66 9.74
CA MET A 142 -11.99 -16.36 9.54
C MET A 142 -12.49 -16.82 8.17
N VAL A 143 -11.68 -16.64 7.12
CA VAL A 143 -11.99 -17.17 5.79
C VAL A 143 -12.07 -18.69 5.81
N ALA A 144 -11.12 -19.38 6.47
CA ALA A 144 -11.13 -20.84 6.56
C ALA A 144 -12.40 -21.39 7.25
N VAL A 145 -12.88 -20.70 8.30
CA VAL A 145 -14.05 -21.16 9.07
C VAL A 145 -15.37 -20.78 8.39
N THR A 146 -15.48 -19.56 7.86
CA THR A 146 -16.77 -19.01 7.38
C THR A 146 -16.96 -19.12 5.87
N SER A 147 -15.88 -19.39 5.11
CA SER A 147 -15.86 -19.35 3.65
C SER A 147 -16.37 -18.02 3.04
N LYS A 148 -16.35 -16.94 3.84
CA LYS A 148 -16.77 -15.59 3.48
C LYS A 148 -15.65 -14.59 3.74
N LEU A 149 -15.57 -13.53 2.94
CA LEU A 149 -14.66 -12.39 3.18
C LEU A 149 -15.24 -11.47 4.26
N VAL A 150 -15.22 -11.90 5.52
CA VAL A 150 -15.66 -11.08 6.68
C VAL A 150 -14.88 -9.76 6.79
N PHE A 151 -13.64 -9.75 6.28
CA PHE A 151 -12.80 -8.56 6.27
C PHE A 151 -13.32 -7.45 5.34
N ALA A 152 -14.11 -7.79 4.32
CA ALA A 152 -14.60 -6.81 3.35
C ALA A 152 -15.48 -5.72 4.01
N ASP A 153 -16.28 -6.10 5.00
CA ASP A 153 -17.18 -5.18 5.71
C ASP A 153 -16.46 -4.17 6.60
N ILE A 154 -15.18 -4.44 6.92
CA ILE A 154 -14.35 -3.65 7.85
C ILE A 154 -13.19 -2.98 7.09
N ASP A 155 -12.97 -3.32 5.81
CA ASP A 155 -11.89 -2.78 5.00
C ASP A 155 -12.17 -1.31 4.61
N PRO A 156 -11.37 -0.33 5.08
CA PRO A 156 -11.54 1.06 4.70
C PRO A 156 -11.29 1.30 3.20
N TYR A 157 -10.57 0.40 2.51
CA TYR A 157 -10.46 0.48 1.05
C TYR A 157 -11.83 0.28 0.41
N ALA A 158 -12.54 -0.79 0.78
CA ALA A 158 -13.88 -1.07 0.29
C ALA A 158 -14.83 0.05 0.69
N ALA A 159 -14.83 0.46 1.96
CA ALA A 159 -15.69 1.54 2.45
C ALA A 159 -15.51 2.88 1.71
N MET A 160 -14.28 3.21 1.31
CA MET A 160 -13.99 4.44 0.57
C MET A 160 -14.64 4.46 -0.81
N PHE A 161 -14.67 3.30 -1.48
CA PHE A 161 -15.28 3.17 -2.80
C PHE A 161 -16.78 2.92 -2.72
N HIS A 162 -17.23 2.24 -1.67
CA HIS A 162 -18.64 2.08 -1.37
C HIS A 162 -19.34 3.41 -1.04
N LEU A 163 -18.60 4.45 -0.64
CA LEU A 163 -19.15 5.81 -0.50
C LEU A 163 -19.70 6.38 -1.82
N PHE A 164 -19.26 5.83 -2.96
CA PHE A 164 -19.74 6.17 -4.30
C PHE A 164 -20.84 5.22 -4.80
N SER A 165 -21.29 4.27 -3.97
CA SER A 165 -22.37 3.30 -4.24
C SER A 165 -23.39 3.31 -3.10
N ASP A 166 -24.60 2.78 -3.30
CA ASP A 166 -25.65 2.80 -2.26
C ASP A 166 -25.47 1.72 -1.15
N GLU A 167 -24.44 0.88 -1.22
CA GLU A 167 -24.15 -0.17 -0.24
C GLU A 167 -23.22 0.33 0.90
N LEU A 168 -23.78 1.03 1.89
CA LEU A 168 -23.02 1.51 3.06
C LEU A 168 -23.01 0.49 4.22
N ALA A 169 -21.88 -0.18 4.42
CA ALA A 169 -21.58 -0.88 5.67
C ALA A 169 -21.10 0.11 6.74
N ALA A 170 -21.87 0.27 7.83
CA ALA A 170 -21.54 1.19 8.92
C ALA A 170 -20.15 0.91 9.54
N GLY A 171 -19.76 -0.37 9.63
CA GLY A 171 -18.45 -0.79 10.17
C GLY A 171 -17.27 -0.22 9.36
N GLY A 172 -17.27 -0.42 8.04
CA GLY A 172 -16.22 0.08 7.15
C GLY A 172 -16.10 1.60 7.16
N LEU A 173 -17.22 2.33 7.26
CA LEU A 173 -17.21 3.80 7.33
C LEU A 173 -16.57 4.31 8.62
N ILE A 174 -16.87 3.68 9.76
CA ILE A 174 -16.24 4.01 11.04
C ILE A 174 -14.72 3.78 10.97
N VAL A 175 -14.29 2.64 10.42
CA VAL A 175 -12.87 2.32 10.27
C VAL A 175 -12.16 3.27 9.30
N LEU A 176 -12.82 3.65 8.20
CA LEU A 176 -12.32 4.64 7.27
C LEU A 176 -12.16 6.01 7.96
N ALA A 177 -13.18 6.47 8.69
CA ALA A 177 -13.13 7.73 9.42
C ALA A 177 -11.98 7.74 10.45
N ILE A 178 -11.83 6.68 11.24
CA ILE A 178 -10.73 6.52 12.20
C ILE A 178 -9.38 6.50 11.46
N THR A 179 -9.28 5.80 10.34
CA THR A 179 -8.07 5.73 9.52
C THR A 179 -7.66 7.12 9.01
N LEU A 180 -8.59 7.89 8.46
CA LEU A 180 -8.33 9.23 7.94
C LEU A 180 -8.01 10.21 9.07
N ALA A 181 -8.73 10.16 10.19
CA ALA A 181 -8.44 10.98 11.36
C ALA A 181 -7.04 10.70 11.91
N THR A 182 -6.67 9.42 12.04
CA THR A 182 -5.34 9.01 12.49
C THR A 182 -4.26 9.38 11.46
N SER A 183 -4.60 9.42 10.17
CA SER A 183 -3.68 9.83 9.09
C SER A 183 -3.22 11.29 9.20
N LEU A 184 -3.96 12.13 9.94
CA LEU A 184 -3.52 13.50 10.25
C LEU A 184 -2.32 13.53 11.21
N LEU A 185 -2.18 12.51 12.06
CA LEU A 185 -1.14 12.43 13.09
C LEU A 185 0.03 11.54 12.66
N VAL A 186 -0.26 10.42 11.99
CA VAL A 186 0.71 9.41 11.56
C VAL A 186 0.57 9.19 10.07
N GLU A 187 1.67 9.07 9.32
CA GLU A 187 1.59 8.80 7.89
C GLU A 187 1.17 7.34 7.65
N ARG A 188 0.10 7.12 6.87
CA ARG A 188 -0.40 5.79 6.44
C ARG A 188 -0.65 4.76 7.57
N PRO A 189 -1.43 5.09 8.62
CA PRO A 189 -1.63 4.23 9.79
C PRO A 189 -2.26 2.88 9.45
N TRP A 190 -3.21 2.83 8.51
CA TRP A 190 -3.84 1.56 8.12
C TRP A 190 -2.84 0.63 7.45
N CYS A 191 -2.04 1.16 6.51
CA CYS A 191 -1.02 0.37 5.82
C CYS A 191 0.07 -0.13 6.78
N LYS A 192 0.37 0.64 7.83
CA LYS A 192 1.41 0.34 8.81
C LYS A 192 0.99 -0.71 9.83
N TYR A 193 -0.25 -0.65 10.30
CA TYR A 193 -0.70 -1.42 11.47
C TYR A 193 -1.79 -2.44 11.19
N ALA A 194 -2.59 -2.28 10.14
CA ALA A 194 -3.80 -3.07 9.96
C ALA A 194 -3.95 -3.79 8.62
N CYS A 195 -3.30 -3.32 7.56
CA CYS A 195 -3.51 -3.84 6.22
C CYS A 195 -2.92 -5.27 6.04
N PRO A 196 -3.75 -6.33 5.88
CA PRO A 196 -3.27 -7.70 5.71
C PRO A 196 -2.57 -7.88 4.36
N TYR A 197 -3.02 -7.18 3.31
CA TYR A 197 -2.38 -7.21 2.00
C TYR A 197 -0.98 -6.60 2.03
N GLY A 198 -0.79 -5.49 2.73
CA GLY A 198 0.53 -4.90 2.96
C GLY A 198 1.45 -5.79 3.78
N ALA A 199 0.91 -6.58 4.72
CA ALA A 199 1.66 -7.57 5.47
C ALA A 199 2.19 -8.69 4.57
N LEU A 200 1.33 -9.23 3.70
CA LEU A 200 1.66 -10.28 2.74
C LEU A 200 2.71 -9.81 1.74
N LEU A 201 2.47 -8.69 1.04
CA LEU A 201 3.42 -8.16 0.07
C LEU A 201 4.73 -7.76 0.74
N GLY A 202 4.69 -7.24 1.97
CA GLY A 202 5.87 -6.82 2.74
C GLY A 202 6.91 -7.93 2.92
N ILE A 203 6.50 -9.20 2.93
CA ILE A 203 7.40 -10.35 3.03
C ILE A 203 8.34 -10.42 1.80
N SER A 204 7.88 -9.96 0.63
CA SER A 204 8.70 -9.92 -0.59
C SER A 204 9.97 -9.07 -0.46
N ASN A 205 10.02 -8.11 0.48
CA ASN A 205 11.21 -7.29 0.70
C ASN A 205 12.45 -8.09 1.13
N ILE A 206 12.26 -9.29 1.68
CA ILE A 206 13.35 -10.18 2.08
C ILE A 206 14.08 -10.75 0.85
N PHE A 207 13.31 -11.18 -0.16
CA PHE A 207 13.81 -11.93 -1.31
C PHE A 207 13.72 -11.18 -2.65
N ARG A 208 13.22 -9.93 -2.67
CA ARG A 208 13.07 -9.16 -3.91
C ARG A 208 14.37 -9.04 -4.71
N VAL A 209 14.25 -9.03 -6.03
CA VAL A 209 15.38 -8.97 -6.97
C VAL A 209 16.03 -7.58 -6.94
N PHE A 210 15.22 -6.53 -7.08
CA PHE A 210 15.65 -5.14 -7.07
C PHE A 210 15.58 -4.60 -5.65
N LYS A 211 16.74 -4.31 -5.07
CA LYS A 211 16.83 -3.85 -3.67
C LYS A 211 17.15 -2.38 -3.64
N ILE A 212 16.53 -1.67 -2.70
CA ILE A 212 16.96 -0.32 -2.35
C ILE A 212 18.23 -0.48 -1.51
N ARG A 213 19.30 0.17 -1.95
CA ARG A 213 20.61 0.15 -1.27
C ARG A 213 21.06 1.56 -0.91
N ARG A 214 21.76 1.66 0.21
CA ARG A 214 22.51 2.82 0.64
C ARG A 214 23.99 2.55 0.48
N ASN A 215 24.69 3.42 -0.25
CA ASN A 215 26.15 3.38 -0.32
C ASN A 215 26.74 4.04 0.92
N ASN A 216 27.51 3.28 1.71
CA ASN A 216 28.19 3.79 2.91
C ASN A 216 29.28 4.81 2.59
N GLU A 217 29.95 4.71 1.44
CA GLU A 217 31.07 5.57 1.07
C GLU A 217 30.63 7.01 0.76
N THR A 218 29.46 7.16 0.13
CA THR A 218 28.92 8.48 -0.21
C THR A 218 27.97 9.04 0.86
N CYS A 219 27.63 8.25 1.89
CA CYS A 219 26.68 8.66 2.90
C CYS A 219 27.33 9.57 3.97
N ILE A 220 26.70 10.71 4.21
CA ILE A 220 27.11 11.68 5.23
C ILE A 220 26.34 11.55 6.56
N ASN A 221 25.64 10.42 6.78
CA ASN A 221 24.88 10.12 8.00
C ASN A 221 23.89 11.23 8.47
N CYS A 222 23.27 11.94 7.53
CA CYS A 222 22.35 13.04 7.83
C CYS A 222 20.93 12.62 8.30
N ASN A 223 20.64 11.32 8.37
CA ASN A 223 19.35 10.71 8.75
C ASN A 223 18.09 11.10 7.94
N ARG A 224 18.22 11.98 6.93
CA ARG A 224 17.12 12.46 6.07
C ARG A 224 16.27 11.33 5.44
N CYS A 225 16.92 10.23 5.06
CA CYS A 225 16.26 9.07 4.45
C CYS A 225 15.28 8.36 5.39
N THR A 226 15.56 8.39 6.69
CA THR A 226 14.70 7.80 7.73
C THR A 226 13.59 8.77 8.09
N ASP A 227 13.91 10.06 8.25
CA ASP A 227 12.93 11.11 8.57
C ASP A 227 11.82 11.28 7.51
N ILE A 228 12.17 11.12 6.24
CA ILE A 228 11.20 11.24 5.13
C ILE A 228 10.40 9.96 4.89
N CYS A 229 10.77 8.84 5.52
CA CYS A 229 10.16 7.55 5.23
C CYS A 229 8.73 7.51 5.77
N PRO A 230 7.70 7.34 4.91
CA PRO A 230 6.30 7.36 5.34
C PRO A 230 5.93 6.18 6.24
N MET A 231 6.79 5.18 6.34
CA MET A 231 6.58 3.95 7.12
C MET A 231 7.48 3.88 8.38
N ASN A 232 8.20 4.95 8.73
CA ASN A 232 9.15 5.04 9.85
C ASN A 232 10.15 3.87 9.91
N ILE A 233 10.74 3.56 8.76
CA ILE A 233 11.79 2.55 8.64
C ILE A 233 13.13 3.23 8.85
N GLU A 234 14.01 2.61 9.63
CA GLU A 234 15.40 3.03 9.83
C GLU A 234 16.22 2.71 8.57
N VAL A 235 16.21 3.62 7.60
CA VAL A 235 16.91 3.46 6.30
C VAL A 235 18.43 3.70 6.45
N ASP A 236 18.83 4.49 7.43
CA ASP A 236 20.21 4.84 7.73
C ASP A 236 21.01 3.66 8.34
N GLN A 237 20.35 2.77 9.08
CA GLN A 237 20.98 1.70 9.86
C GLN A 237 21.50 0.51 9.03
N GLY A 238 21.17 0.42 7.74
CA GLY A 238 21.57 -0.72 6.91
C GLY A 238 21.93 -0.34 5.47
N GLU A 239 22.87 -1.09 4.88
CA GLU A 239 23.22 -0.94 3.46
C GLU A 239 22.11 -1.41 2.52
N VAL A 240 21.33 -2.42 2.93
CA VAL A 240 20.25 -2.99 2.13
C VAL A 240 18.95 -2.93 2.91
N ILE A 241 17.96 -2.23 2.35
CA ILE A 241 16.66 -2.09 2.99
C ILE A 241 15.84 -3.35 2.71
N ARG A 242 15.74 -4.22 3.73
CA ARG A 242 14.93 -5.45 3.73
C ARG A 242 13.73 -5.40 4.69
N ASP A 243 13.44 -4.22 5.22
CA ASP A 243 12.35 -4.04 6.18
C ASP A 243 11.01 -4.44 5.55
N HIS A 244 10.23 -5.23 6.30
CA HIS A 244 8.95 -5.74 5.84
C HIS A 244 7.90 -4.65 5.60
N GLN A 245 8.06 -3.47 6.17
CA GLN A 245 7.20 -2.31 5.95
C GLN A 245 7.55 -1.52 4.71
N CYS A 246 8.70 -1.79 4.06
CA CYS A 246 9.11 -1.01 2.90
C CYS A 246 8.09 -1.15 1.77
N ILE A 247 7.51 -0.03 1.33
CA ILE A 247 6.52 0.02 0.25
C ILE A 247 7.13 0.44 -1.10
N SER A 248 8.46 0.45 -1.20
CA SER A 248 9.17 0.82 -2.44
C SER A 248 8.74 2.16 -3.06
N CYS A 249 8.38 3.13 -2.21
CA CYS A 249 7.90 4.44 -2.64
C CYS A 249 9.00 5.42 -3.07
N LEU A 250 10.26 5.06 -2.88
CA LEU A 250 11.47 5.82 -3.26
C LEU A 250 11.67 7.22 -2.67
N LYS A 251 10.84 7.65 -1.71
CA LYS A 251 11.06 8.92 -0.97
C LYS A 251 12.46 9.07 -0.38
N CYS A 252 13.06 7.97 0.08
CA CYS A 252 14.39 7.98 0.69
C CYS A 252 15.54 8.04 -0.32
N SER A 253 15.26 7.98 -1.62
CA SER A 253 16.29 7.97 -2.67
C SER A 253 17.05 9.31 -2.77
N SER A 254 18.25 9.25 -3.34
CA SER A 254 19.06 10.44 -3.71
C SER A 254 18.38 11.35 -4.72
N GLU A 255 17.43 10.83 -5.45
CA GLU A 255 16.67 11.62 -6.41
C GLU A 255 15.60 12.46 -5.73
N GLU A 256 15.16 12.11 -4.51
CA GLU A 256 14.02 12.78 -3.87
C GLU A 256 14.40 13.52 -2.57
N ALA A 257 15.08 12.85 -1.63
CA ALA A 257 15.32 13.41 -0.29
C ALA A 257 16.78 13.37 0.18
N CYS A 258 17.57 12.39 -0.26
CA CYS A 258 18.97 12.33 0.17
C CYS A 258 19.77 13.45 -0.50
N PRO A 259 20.51 14.29 0.27
CA PRO A 259 21.20 15.47 -0.27
C PRO A 259 22.42 15.11 -1.14
N VAL A 260 22.94 13.89 -0.99
CA VAL A 260 24.08 13.40 -1.77
C VAL A 260 23.56 12.54 -2.91
N GLN A 261 24.04 12.83 -4.12
CA GLN A 261 23.67 12.12 -5.34
C GLN A 261 24.21 10.68 -5.33
N LYS A 262 23.49 9.76 -5.96
CA LYS A 262 23.86 8.34 -6.09
C LYS A 262 24.16 7.60 -4.76
N THR A 263 23.64 8.08 -3.63
CA THR A 263 23.80 7.43 -2.31
C THR A 263 22.73 6.39 -2.03
N VAL A 264 21.46 6.69 -2.31
CA VAL A 264 20.33 5.77 -2.08
C VAL A 264 19.57 5.55 -3.38
N GLY A 265 19.47 4.30 -3.84
CA GLY A 265 18.82 3.96 -5.11
C GLY A 265 18.47 2.47 -5.25
N PHE A 266 17.78 2.14 -6.34
CA PHE A 266 17.52 0.75 -6.73
C PHE A 266 18.74 0.14 -7.43
N THR A 267 19.09 -1.08 -7.04
CA THR A 267 20.21 -1.83 -7.65
C THR A 267 19.85 -3.31 -7.82
N ILE A 268 20.40 -3.92 -8.87
CA ILE A 268 20.35 -5.37 -9.12
C ILE A 268 21.60 -6.01 -8.50
N GLY A 269 21.44 -7.13 -7.79
CA GLY A 269 22.58 -7.98 -7.40
C GLY A 269 23.29 -7.65 -6.08
N ARG A 270 24.33 -8.43 -5.77
CA ARG A 270 25.28 -8.25 -4.64
C ARG A 270 26.48 -7.45 -5.13
N GLY A 271 26.39 -6.12 -5.15
CA GLY A 271 27.53 -5.28 -5.50
C GLY A 271 27.16 -3.81 -5.32
N GLY A 272 28.00 -3.09 -4.57
CA GLY A 272 28.00 -1.62 -4.56
C GLY A 272 28.51 -1.08 -5.90
N THR A 273 28.44 0.24 -6.05
CA THR A 273 28.62 1.01 -7.30
C THR A 273 27.45 0.78 -8.26
N GLY A 274 26.45 1.66 -8.28
CA GLY A 274 26.64 3.06 -8.63
C GLY A 274 26.84 3.17 -10.12
N ASP A 275 25.93 2.60 -10.92
CA ASP A 275 25.62 3.00 -12.29
C ASP A 275 24.32 2.31 -12.71
N ALA A 276 23.26 3.11 -12.86
CA ALA A 276 22.16 2.80 -13.74
C ALA A 276 21.99 4.04 -14.62
N CYS A 277 22.23 3.86 -15.91
CA CYS A 277 22.05 4.82 -16.99
C CYS A 277 20.63 5.41 -17.00
#